data_AF-A0A3B0XMK6-F1
#
_entry.id   AF-A0A3B0XMK6-F1
#
_cell.length_a   1.000
_cell.length_b   1.000
_cell.length_c   1.000
_cell.angle_alpha   90.00
_cell.angle_beta   90.00
_cell.angle_gamma   90.00
#
_symmetry.space_group_name_H-M   'P 1'
#
loop_
_entity.id
_entity.type
_entity.pdbx_description
1 polymer ?
#
loop_
_entity_poly.entity_id
_entity_poly.type
_entity_poly.pdbx_seq_one_letter_code
_entity_poly.pdbx_strand_id
1 'polypeptide(L)'
;MWPKSFSKKIILIPDYAAYTATGHTDVFGIENDIVLGQWERKNTYFDYKLSSYTTDFGIRGNMGKNRFPELYYNFVVQRKFENAFIIYLLPLFLVAALLFTALLTVNDNEELSSRLGFDASGFIGVSSALFFVVMLAHIQLREQFAGSGIVYIEYFYILMYALLVGATANVYFFSIRVTWWGNVISYNDNIIPKVGYWPVVFGSLILITLFVV
;
A
#
# COMPACT_ATOMS: atom_id res chain seq x y z
N MET A 1 2.31 -8.74 32.06
CA MET A 1 3.13 -8.29 33.22
C MET A 1 3.29 -9.46 34.18
N TRP A 2 4.38 -9.52 34.97
CA TRP A 2 4.56 -10.59 35.97
C TRP A 2 4.35 -10.09 37.40
N PRO A 3 3.74 -10.89 38.28
CA PRO A 3 3.66 -10.57 39.69
C PRO A 3 5.04 -10.62 40.35
N LYS A 4 5.28 -9.74 41.33
CA LYS A 4 6.51 -9.72 42.15
C LYS A 4 6.82 -11.08 42.81
N SER A 5 5.78 -11.89 43.05
CA SER A 5 5.90 -13.26 43.57
C SER A 5 5.60 -14.31 42.50
N PHE A 6 6.22 -14.19 41.31
CA PHE A 6 6.09 -15.15 40.20
C PHE A 6 6.47 -16.60 40.59
N SER A 7 7.29 -16.77 41.62
CA SER A 7 7.62 -18.08 42.22
C SER A 7 6.46 -18.75 42.97
N LYS A 8 5.33 -18.07 43.15
CA LYS A 8 4.11 -18.58 43.79
C LYS A 8 3.01 -18.79 42.74
N LYS A 9 2.03 -19.66 43.02
CA LYS A 9 0.85 -19.89 42.16
C LYS A 9 -0.12 -18.71 42.21
N ILE A 10 0.28 -17.58 41.63
CA ILE A 10 -0.51 -16.35 41.60
C ILE A 10 -0.97 -16.12 40.17
N ILE A 11 -2.28 -15.98 39.99
CA ILE A 11 -2.90 -15.61 38.72
C ILE A 11 -3.32 -14.15 38.84
N LEU A 12 -2.90 -13.33 37.86
CA LEU A 12 -3.32 -11.93 37.77
C LEU A 12 -4.72 -11.89 37.15
N ILE A 13 -5.63 -11.13 37.75
CA ILE A 13 -6.97 -10.89 37.23
C ILE A 13 -7.10 -9.39 36.92
N PRO A 14 -7.63 -9.00 35.75
CA PRO A 14 -7.89 -7.60 35.46
C PRO A 14 -8.97 -7.05 36.40
N ASP A 15 -8.70 -5.87 36.96
CA ASP A 15 -9.67 -5.16 37.78
C ASP A 15 -10.61 -4.33 36.88
N TYR A 16 -11.61 -4.99 36.29
CA TYR A 16 -12.57 -4.33 35.40
C TYR A 16 -13.40 -3.25 36.12
N ALA A 17 -13.62 -3.40 37.42
CA ALA A 17 -14.45 -2.48 38.20
C ALA A 17 -13.78 -1.11 38.41
N ALA A 18 -12.45 -1.02 38.24
CA ALA A 18 -11.72 0.23 38.34
C ALA A 18 -11.87 1.14 37.11
N TYR A 19 -12.39 0.62 35.99
CA TYR A 19 -12.56 1.39 34.75
C TYR A 19 -13.98 1.94 34.65
N THR A 20 -14.11 3.11 34.04
CA THR A 20 -15.42 3.76 33.80
C THR A 20 -16.29 3.00 32.80
N ALA A 21 -15.68 2.35 31.81
CA ALA A 21 -16.36 1.56 30.79
C ALA A 21 -15.42 0.45 30.27
N THR A 22 -15.97 -0.76 30.07
CA THR A 22 -15.21 -1.97 29.67
C THR A 22 -15.98 -2.82 28.65
N GLY A 23 -16.90 -2.22 27.90
CA GLY A 23 -17.64 -2.88 26.83
C GLY A 23 -16.72 -3.30 25.67
N HIS A 24 -17.27 -4.07 24.74
CA HIS A 24 -16.51 -4.64 23.61
C HIS A 24 -15.90 -3.61 22.66
N THR A 25 -16.43 -2.39 22.65
CA THR A 25 -15.97 -1.27 21.82
C THR A 25 -15.25 -0.20 22.63
N ASP A 26 -15.14 -0.37 23.95
CA ASP A 26 -14.61 0.66 24.82
C ASP A 26 -13.08 0.58 24.85
N VAL A 27 -12.45 1.75 24.73
CA VAL A 27 -11.01 1.90 24.90
C VAL A 27 -10.76 2.39 26.32
N PHE A 28 -10.11 1.56 27.13
CA PHE A 28 -9.83 1.81 28.54
C PHE A 28 -8.37 1.45 28.87
N GLY A 29 -7.84 1.89 30.01
CA GLY A 29 -6.47 1.54 30.42
C GLY A 29 -5.34 2.23 29.65
N ILE A 30 -5.66 3.17 28.76
CA ILE A 30 -4.71 4.07 28.08
C ILE A 30 -5.22 5.49 28.18
N GLU A 31 -4.31 6.43 28.42
CA GLU A 31 -4.59 7.86 28.50
C GLU A 31 -5.24 8.39 27.20
N ASN A 32 -6.22 9.28 27.33
CA ASN A 32 -6.93 9.81 26.18
C ASN A 32 -6.10 10.77 25.32
N ASP A 33 -5.17 11.48 25.96
CA ASP A 33 -4.36 12.53 25.34
C ASP A 33 -3.06 12.00 24.71
N ILE A 34 -2.92 10.68 24.58
CA ILE A 34 -1.75 10.07 23.94
C ILE A 34 -1.66 10.49 22.46
N VAL A 35 -0.53 11.10 22.09
CA VAL A 35 -0.27 11.53 20.72
C VAL A 35 0.15 10.34 19.86
N LEU A 36 -0.79 9.79 19.09
CA LEU A 36 -0.56 8.59 18.25
C LEU A 36 -0.22 8.91 16.79
N GLY A 37 -0.17 10.19 16.42
CA GLY A 37 0.15 10.65 15.07
C GLY A 37 -0.74 10.04 14.00
N GLN A 38 -0.16 9.11 13.22
CA GLN A 38 -0.78 8.43 12.07
C GLN A 38 -1.61 7.19 12.44
N TRP A 39 -1.77 6.92 13.74
CA TRP A 39 -2.53 5.78 14.25
C TRP A 39 -3.79 6.24 14.97
N GLU A 40 -4.82 5.42 14.89
CA GLU A 40 -6.08 5.55 15.62
C GLU A 40 -6.25 4.34 16.54
N ARG A 41 -6.73 4.58 17.76
CA ARG A 41 -7.04 3.52 18.72
C ARG A 41 -8.36 2.89 18.33
N LYS A 42 -8.39 1.57 18.19
CA LYS A 42 -9.62 0.84 17.91
C LYS A 42 -10.17 0.13 19.12
N ASN A 43 -9.31 -0.54 19.89
CA ASN A 43 -9.77 -1.32 21.03
C ASN A 43 -8.65 -1.62 22.03
N THR A 44 -9.03 -1.98 23.25
CA THR A 44 -8.15 -2.47 24.32
C THR A 44 -8.82 -3.64 25.01
N TYR A 45 -8.10 -4.73 25.26
CA TYR A 45 -8.68 -5.87 25.95
C TYR A 45 -7.63 -6.70 26.68
N PHE A 46 -8.09 -7.40 27.71
CA PHE A 46 -7.29 -8.39 28.42
C PHE A 46 -7.49 -9.78 27.82
N ASP A 47 -6.42 -10.56 27.74
CA ASP A 47 -6.43 -11.94 27.28
C ASP A 47 -5.49 -12.80 28.14
N TYR A 48 -5.77 -14.09 28.27
CA TYR A 48 -4.88 -15.04 28.93
C TYR A 48 -4.19 -15.92 27.92
N LYS A 49 -2.86 -15.88 27.89
CA LYS A 49 -2.07 -16.82 27.08
C LYS A 49 -1.36 -17.82 27.98
N LEU A 50 -1.39 -19.08 27.58
CA LEU A 50 -0.67 -20.15 28.25
C LEU A 50 0.76 -20.17 27.71
N SER A 51 1.70 -19.64 28.49
CA SER A 51 3.11 -19.59 28.14
C SER A 51 3.86 -20.79 28.72
N SER A 52 4.79 -21.34 27.94
CA SER A 52 5.75 -22.35 28.39
C SER A 52 7.16 -21.83 28.16
N TYR A 53 8.01 -21.93 29.17
CA TYR A 53 9.36 -21.39 29.17
C TYR A 53 10.41 -22.50 29.21
N THR A 54 11.48 -22.33 28.44
CA THR A 54 12.64 -23.23 28.46
C THR A 54 13.61 -22.90 29.60
N THR A 55 13.52 -21.69 30.15
CA THR A 55 14.28 -21.23 31.32
C THR A 55 13.45 -21.31 32.60
N ASP A 56 14.11 -21.38 33.75
CA ASP A 56 13.50 -21.34 35.09
C ASP A 56 13.60 -19.96 35.78
N PHE A 57 14.19 -18.98 35.08
CA PHE A 57 14.42 -17.61 35.59
C PHE A 57 15.15 -17.58 36.95
N GLY A 58 15.96 -18.60 37.25
CA GLY A 58 16.65 -18.72 38.53
C GLY A 58 15.75 -19.13 39.72
N ILE A 59 14.50 -19.53 39.46
CA ILE A 59 13.54 -19.97 40.47
C ILE A 59 13.62 -21.50 40.58
N ARG A 60 13.97 -22.01 41.78
CA ARG A 60 14.00 -23.44 42.04
C ARG A 60 12.60 -24.05 41.96
N GLY A 61 12.36 -24.90 40.96
CA GLY A 61 11.12 -25.68 40.76
C GLY A 61 10.49 -25.50 39.37
N ASN A 62 9.47 -26.29 39.05
CA ASN A 62 8.73 -26.21 37.77
C ASN A 62 7.56 -25.20 37.79
N MET A 63 7.48 -24.34 38.82
CA MET A 63 6.39 -23.37 38.98
C MET A 63 6.55 -22.26 37.94
N GLY A 64 5.47 -21.95 37.20
CA GLY A 64 5.49 -20.93 36.15
C GLY A 64 6.13 -21.35 34.82
N LYS A 65 6.65 -22.59 34.72
CA LYS A 65 7.44 -23.04 33.55
C LYS A 65 6.60 -23.64 32.42
N ASN A 66 5.51 -24.33 32.75
CA ASN A 66 4.72 -25.06 31.75
C ASN A 66 3.25 -24.66 31.78
N ARG A 67 2.73 -24.20 30.63
CA ARG A 67 1.34 -23.81 30.42
C ARG A 67 0.80 -22.88 31.52
N PHE A 68 1.60 -21.91 31.95
CA PHE A 68 1.19 -20.98 32.99
C PHE A 68 0.34 -19.85 32.37
N PRO A 69 -0.84 -19.51 32.96
CA PRO A 69 -1.69 -18.46 32.43
C PRO A 69 -1.10 -17.08 32.73
N GLU A 70 -0.85 -16.32 31.68
CA GLU A 70 -0.33 -14.96 31.77
C GLU A 70 -1.35 -13.97 31.28
N LEU A 71 -1.53 -12.87 32.02
CA LEU A 71 -2.41 -11.79 31.65
C LEU A 71 -1.72 -10.84 30.67
N TYR A 72 -2.27 -10.77 29.46
CA TYR A 72 -1.89 -9.84 28.41
C TYR A 72 -2.88 -8.69 28.37
N TYR A 73 -2.34 -7.48 28.31
CA TYR A 73 -3.11 -6.29 27.96
C TYR A 73 -2.80 -5.95 26.51
N ASN A 74 -3.80 -6.09 25.66
CA ASN A 74 -3.68 -5.89 24.21
C ASN A 74 -4.20 -4.51 23.83
N PHE A 75 -3.46 -3.84 22.97
CA PHE A 75 -3.81 -2.54 22.42
C PHE A 75 -3.90 -2.64 20.91
N VAL A 76 -5.09 -2.41 20.37
CA VAL A 76 -5.36 -2.49 18.94
C VAL A 76 -5.33 -1.09 18.36
N VAL A 77 -4.39 -0.89 17.45
CA VAL A 77 -4.22 0.35 16.69
C VAL A 77 -4.39 0.08 15.21
N GLN A 78 -4.96 1.06 14.51
CA GLN A 78 -5.12 1.03 13.07
C GLN A 78 -4.48 2.29 12.46
N ARG A 79 -3.83 2.15 11.31
CA ARG A 79 -3.26 3.29 10.59
C ARG A 79 -4.38 4.12 9.96
N LYS A 80 -4.29 5.45 10.04
CA LYS A 80 -5.21 6.36 9.35
C LYS A 80 -5.03 6.24 7.84
N PHE A 81 -6.02 5.65 7.16
CA PHE A 81 -5.95 5.34 5.73
C PHE A 81 -5.88 6.60 4.85
N GLU A 82 -6.63 7.65 5.21
CA GLU A 82 -6.73 8.90 4.44
C GLU A 82 -5.38 9.55 4.15
N ASN A 83 -4.51 9.64 5.17
CA ASN A 83 -3.19 10.23 5.01
C ASN A 83 -2.28 9.38 4.12
N ALA A 84 -2.30 8.05 4.28
CA ALA A 84 -1.52 7.16 3.42
C ALA A 84 -2.01 7.22 1.97
N PHE A 85 -3.32 7.35 1.76
CA PHE A 85 -3.92 7.49 0.44
C PHE A 85 -3.45 8.79 -0.25
N ILE A 86 -3.50 9.92 0.44
CA ILE A 86 -3.09 11.21 -0.14
C ILE A 86 -1.58 11.21 -0.46
N ILE A 87 -0.75 10.70 0.44
CA ILE A 87 0.72 10.77 0.28
C ILE A 87 1.19 9.89 -0.89
N TYR A 88 0.63 8.68 -1.04
CA TYR A 88 1.14 7.70 -2.01
C TYR A 88 0.31 7.58 -3.28
N LEU A 89 -1.02 7.68 -3.18
CA LEU A 89 -1.90 7.43 -4.32
C LEU A 89 -2.12 8.67 -5.18
N LEU A 90 -2.16 9.87 -4.58
CA LEU A 90 -2.37 11.11 -5.32
C LEU A 90 -1.25 11.36 -6.36
N PRO A 91 0.04 11.19 -6.05
CA PRO A 91 1.11 11.33 -7.06
C PRO A 91 0.97 10.32 -8.21
N LEU A 92 0.64 9.07 -7.90
CA LEU A 92 0.42 8.02 -8.91
C LEU A 92 -0.75 8.36 -9.84
N PHE A 93 -1.85 8.85 -9.27
CA PHE A 93 -3.01 9.31 -10.04
C PHE A 93 -2.65 10.46 -10.99
N LEU A 94 -1.88 11.45 -10.52
CA LEU A 94 -1.41 12.55 -11.36
C LEU A 94 -0.54 12.05 -12.51
N VAL A 95 0.38 11.12 -12.25
CA VAL A 95 1.20 10.51 -13.31
C VAL A 95 0.33 9.76 -14.33
N ALA A 96 -0.67 9.00 -13.87
CA ALA A 96 -1.59 8.29 -14.76
C ALA A 96 -2.38 9.27 -15.65
N ALA A 97 -2.90 10.36 -15.08
CA ALA A 97 -3.60 11.40 -15.83
C ALA A 97 -2.69 12.11 -16.85
N LEU A 98 -1.44 12.40 -16.49
CA LEU A 98 -0.47 13.02 -17.39
C LEU A 98 -0.06 12.09 -18.52
N LEU A 99 0.17 10.80 -18.22
CA LEU A 99 0.45 9.78 -19.23
C LEU A 99 -0.73 9.62 -20.20
N PHE A 100 -1.95 9.61 -19.68
CA PHE A 100 -3.16 9.58 -20.49
C PHE A 100 -3.29 10.81 -21.40
N THR A 101 -3.01 12.00 -20.85
CA THR A 101 -3.02 13.25 -21.63
C THR A 101 -1.99 13.20 -22.75
N ALA A 102 -0.78 12.73 -22.47
CA ALA A 102 0.26 12.52 -23.48
C ALA A 102 -0.15 11.47 -24.52
N LEU A 103 -0.95 10.47 -24.14
CA LEU A 103 -1.46 9.47 -25.08
C LEU A 103 -2.52 10.06 -26.02
N LEU A 104 -3.34 10.99 -25.53
CA LEU A 104 -4.35 11.69 -26.34
C LEU A 104 -3.73 12.64 -27.38
N THR A 105 -2.54 13.17 -27.14
CA THR A 105 -1.84 14.05 -28.08
C THR A 105 -1.20 13.29 -29.25
N VAL A 106 -1.07 11.97 -29.17
CA VAL A 106 -0.57 11.14 -30.27
C VAL A 106 -1.66 10.98 -31.33
N ASN A 107 -1.39 11.47 -32.54
CA ASN A 107 -2.32 11.39 -33.67
C ASN A 107 -1.56 11.15 -34.99
N ASP A 108 -2.15 10.42 -35.95
CA ASP A 108 -1.62 10.15 -37.30
C ASP A 108 -1.72 11.39 -38.22
N ASN A 109 -2.50 12.41 -37.86
CA ASN A 109 -2.62 13.64 -38.65
C ASN A 109 -1.41 14.58 -38.43
N GLU A 110 -0.51 14.63 -39.42
CA GLU A 110 0.68 15.48 -39.44
C GLU A 110 0.38 16.97 -39.21
N GLU A 111 -0.78 17.49 -39.64
CA GLU A 111 -1.17 18.89 -39.42
C GLU A 111 -1.50 19.17 -37.95
N LEU A 112 -2.08 18.19 -37.26
CA LEU A 112 -2.47 18.30 -35.86
C LEU A 112 -1.28 18.02 -34.94
N SER A 113 -0.44 17.04 -35.30
CA SER A 113 0.83 16.74 -34.64
C SER A 113 1.82 17.92 -34.74
N SER A 114 1.92 18.58 -35.90
CA SER A 114 2.77 19.76 -36.08
C SER A 114 2.27 21.00 -35.33
N ARG A 115 0.95 21.21 -35.20
CA ARG A 115 0.38 22.28 -34.35
C ARG A 115 0.61 22.05 -32.86
N LEU A 116 0.64 20.80 -32.42
CA LEU A 116 0.93 20.43 -31.03
C LEU A 116 2.43 20.27 -30.74
N GLY A 117 3.27 20.18 -31.78
CA GLY A 117 4.71 19.96 -31.66
C GLY A 117 5.06 18.64 -30.97
N PHE A 118 4.17 17.64 -31.04
CA PHE A 118 4.24 16.43 -30.25
C PHE A 118 4.22 15.19 -31.14
N ASP A 119 5.36 14.51 -31.21
CA ASP A 119 5.57 13.28 -31.94
C ASP A 119 5.94 12.12 -30.98
N ALA A 120 6.30 10.96 -31.54
CA ALA A 120 6.71 9.81 -30.74
C ALA A 120 7.94 10.10 -29.86
N SER A 121 8.86 10.95 -30.32
CA SER A 121 10.04 11.34 -29.54
C SER A 121 9.66 12.22 -28.33
N GLY A 122 8.70 13.13 -28.52
CA GLY A 122 8.08 13.91 -27.45
C GLY A 122 7.38 13.03 -26.42
N PHE A 123 6.63 12.01 -26.88
CA PHE A 123 5.99 11.04 -25.99
C PHE A 123 6.99 10.24 -25.15
N ILE A 124 8.09 9.78 -25.76
CA ILE A 124 9.18 9.08 -25.06
C ILE A 124 9.83 10.01 -24.02
N GLY A 125 10.03 11.28 -24.36
CA GLY A 125 10.56 12.29 -23.45
C GLY A 125 9.67 12.50 -22.22
N VAL A 126 8.37 12.71 -22.42
CA VAL A 126 7.39 12.84 -21.33
C VAL A 126 7.33 11.55 -20.49
N SER A 127 7.28 10.39 -21.13
CA SER A 127 7.23 9.09 -20.43
C SER A 127 8.48 8.85 -19.59
N SER A 128 9.66 9.28 -20.06
CA SER A 128 10.91 9.21 -19.31
C SER A 128 10.88 10.12 -18.07
N ALA A 129 10.38 11.35 -18.21
CA ALA A 129 10.22 12.27 -17.08
C ALA A 129 9.24 11.72 -16.03
N LEU A 130 8.07 11.22 -16.47
CA LEU A 130 7.08 10.59 -15.60
C LEU A 130 7.64 9.34 -14.91
N PHE A 131 8.44 8.53 -15.60
CA PHE A 131 9.12 7.37 -15.02
C PHE A 131 10.04 7.77 -13.86
N PHE A 132 10.83 8.83 -14.01
CA PHE A 132 11.66 9.34 -12.89
C PHE A 132 10.83 9.80 -11.70
N VAL A 133 9.70 10.47 -11.93
CA VAL A 133 8.78 10.88 -10.85
C VAL A 133 8.25 9.67 -10.09
N VAL A 134 7.80 8.63 -10.79
CA VAL A 134 7.32 7.39 -10.17
C VAL A 134 8.45 6.67 -9.42
N MET A 135 9.65 6.62 -10.02
CA MET A 135 10.83 6.00 -9.40
C MET A 135 11.18 6.67 -8.08
N LEU A 136 11.29 8.00 -8.05
CA LEU A 136 11.62 8.74 -6.83
C LEU A 136 10.57 8.53 -5.74
N ALA A 137 9.29 8.60 -6.11
CA ALA A 137 8.20 8.34 -5.18
C ALA A 137 8.22 6.90 -4.64
N HIS A 138 8.61 5.92 -5.47
CA HIS A 138 8.76 4.52 -5.05
C HIS A 138 9.93 4.32 -4.09
N ILE A 139 11.07 4.99 -4.33
CA ILE A 139 12.23 4.96 -3.42
C ILE A 139 11.84 5.51 -2.04
N GLN A 140 11.19 6.69 -2.00
CA GLN A 140 10.73 7.31 -0.75
C GLN A 140 9.75 6.42 0.02
N LEU A 141 8.87 5.71 -0.68
CA LEU A 141 8.02 4.71 -0.06
C LEU A 141 8.86 3.57 0.55
N ARG A 142 9.78 2.99 -0.22
CA ARG A 142 10.58 1.84 0.23
C ARG A 142 11.42 2.17 1.46
N GLU A 143 11.97 3.38 1.55
CA GLU A 143 12.73 3.84 2.71
C GLU A 143 11.90 3.81 4.01
N GLN A 144 10.59 4.08 3.94
CA GLN A 144 9.71 4.05 5.11
C GLN A 144 9.35 2.64 5.59
N PHE A 145 9.50 1.63 4.74
CA PHE A 145 9.15 0.24 5.03
C PHE A 145 10.36 -0.69 4.91
N ALA A 146 11.56 -0.16 5.19
CA ALA A 146 12.81 -0.92 5.12
C ALA A 146 12.73 -2.23 5.94
N GLY A 147 13.10 -3.35 5.31
CA GLY A 147 13.09 -4.68 5.93
C GLY A 147 11.75 -5.43 5.87
N SER A 148 10.70 -4.83 5.31
CA SER A 148 9.46 -5.56 4.99
C SER A 148 9.54 -6.24 3.61
N GLY A 149 8.67 -7.22 3.38
CA GLY A 149 8.48 -7.84 2.05
C GLY A 149 7.92 -6.85 1.02
N ILE A 150 7.23 -7.35 -0.01
CA ILE A 150 6.51 -6.45 -0.92
C ILE A 150 5.27 -5.92 -0.18
N VAL A 151 5.14 -4.60 -0.08
CA VAL A 151 4.01 -3.94 0.57
C VAL A 151 2.91 -3.72 -0.47
N TYR A 152 1.65 -3.84 -0.06
CA TYR A 152 0.48 -3.67 -0.94
C TYR A 152 0.56 -2.45 -1.88
N ILE A 153 0.98 -1.30 -1.37
CA ILE A 153 1.05 -0.05 -2.17
C ILE A 153 2.16 -0.09 -3.25
N GLU A 154 3.21 -0.93 -3.09
CA GLU A 154 4.26 -1.09 -4.10
C GLU A 154 3.73 -1.69 -5.41
N TYR A 155 2.68 -2.53 -5.34
CA TYR A 155 2.05 -3.08 -6.54
C TYR A 155 1.48 -2.00 -7.47
N PHE A 156 1.06 -0.85 -6.93
CA PHE A 156 0.59 0.27 -7.74
C PHE A 156 1.74 0.97 -8.47
N TYR A 157 2.92 1.06 -7.86
CA TYR A 157 4.12 1.57 -8.54
C TYR A 157 4.55 0.62 -9.66
N ILE A 158 4.50 -0.69 -9.41
CA ILE A 158 4.79 -1.71 -10.44
C ILE A 158 3.82 -1.60 -11.62
N LEU A 159 2.52 -1.41 -11.34
CA LEU A 159 1.51 -1.15 -12.37
C LEU A 159 1.85 0.10 -13.19
N MET A 160 2.25 1.20 -12.54
CA MET A 160 2.64 2.41 -13.25
C MET A 160 3.85 2.22 -14.17
N TYR A 161 4.85 1.44 -13.78
CA TYR A 161 5.95 1.09 -14.66
C TYR A 161 5.47 0.30 -15.88
N ALA A 162 4.59 -0.68 -15.68
CA ALA A 162 4.02 -1.46 -16.78
C ALA A 162 3.22 -0.57 -17.74
N LEU A 163 2.44 0.39 -17.23
CA LEU A 163 1.68 1.35 -18.03
C LEU A 163 2.60 2.29 -18.81
N LEU A 164 3.66 2.82 -18.19
CA LEU A 164 4.62 3.70 -18.86
C LEU A 164 5.34 2.98 -20.00
N VAL A 165 5.85 1.78 -19.74
CA VAL A 165 6.53 0.96 -20.75
C VAL A 165 5.56 0.54 -21.85
N GLY A 166 4.37 0.06 -21.48
CA GLY A 166 3.35 -0.37 -22.42
C GLY A 166 2.85 0.75 -23.33
N ALA A 167 2.59 1.93 -22.76
CA ALA A 167 2.18 3.11 -23.52
C ALA A 167 3.30 3.59 -24.45
N THR A 168 4.54 3.60 -23.98
CA THR A 168 5.72 3.97 -24.80
C THR A 168 5.91 3.00 -25.96
N ALA A 169 5.86 1.70 -25.70
CA ALA A 169 5.96 0.69 -26.75
C ALA A 169 4.82 0.83 -27.77
N ASN A 170 3.59 1.08 -27.30
CA ASN A 170 2.44 1.29 -28.17
C ASN A 170 2.60 2.50 -29.09
N VAL A 171 3.03 3.66 -28.56
CA VAL A 171 3.27 4.86 -29.37
C VAL A 171 4.42 4.67 -30.35
N TYR A 172 5.48 3.97 -29.93
CA TYR A 172 6.60 3.64 -30.81
C TYR A 172 6.15 2.76 -31.98
N PHE A 173 5.40 1.68 -31.71
CA PHE A 173 4.88 0.80 -32.76
C PHE A 173 3.89 1.50 -33.69
N PHE A 174 3.07 2.40 -33.15
CA PHE A 174 2.19 3.26 -33.94
C PHE A 174 2.99 4.15 -34.89
N SER A 175 4.07 4.77 -34.41
CA SER A 175 4.93 5.66 -35.21
C SER A 175 5.64 4.98 -36.38
N ILE A 176 6.03 3.71 -36.23
CA ILE A 176 6.73 2.96 -37.30
C ILE A 176 5.78 2.15 -38.21
N ARG A 177 4.46 2.26 -38.01
CA ARG A 177 3.41 1.59 -38.80
C ARG A 177 3.66 0.08 -38.98
N VAL A 178 3.87 -0.64 -37.87
CA VAL A 178 4.14 -2.10 -37.89
C VAL A 178 3.04 -2.86 -38.64
N THR A 179 3.40 -3.53 -39.74
CA THR A 179 2.47 -4.23 -40.64
C THR A 179 1.84 -5.50 -40.06
N TRP A 180 2.50 -6.16 -39.08
CA TRP A 180 2.02 -7.46 -38.55
C TRP A 180 0.80 -7.32 -37.62
N TRP A 181 0.63 -6.17 -36.95
CA TRP A 181 -0.53 -5.80 -36.10
C TRP A 181 -1.21 -4.50 -36.56
N GLY A 182 -0.97 -4.08 -37.81
CA GLY A 182 -1.37 -2.77 -38.34
C GLY A 182 -2.88 -2.51 -38.28
N ASN A 183 -3.72 -3.53 -38.49
CA ASN A 183 -5.17 -3.37 -38.46
C ASN A 183 -5.76 -3.13 -37.06
N VAL A 184 -5.01 -3.39 -35.98
CA VAL A 184 -5.47 -3.18 -34.59
C VAL A 184 -4.76 -1.97 -33.97
N ILE A 185 -3.45 -1.80 -34.20
CA ILE A 185 -2.68 -0.67 -33.66
C ILE A 185 -2.96 0.64 -34.43
N SER A 186 -2.98 0.61 -35.76
CA SER A 186 -3.32 1.79 -36.59
C SER A 186 -4.83 1.94 -36.80
N TYR A 187 -5.66 1.16 -36.09
CA TYR A 187 -7.11 1.29 -36.19
C TYR A 187 -7.58 2.64 -35.62
N ASN A 188 -8.05 3.50 -36.52
CA ASN A 188 -8.72 4.76 -36.19
C ASN A 188 -7.93 5.65 -35.21
N ASP A 189 -6.64 5.86 -35.51
CA ASP A 189 -5.74 6.73 -34.73
C ASP A 189 -5.47 6.25 -33.28
N ASN A 190 -5.08 4.98 -33.14
CA ASN A 190 -4.67 4.40 -31.85
C ASN A 190 -5.78 4.46 -30.78
N ILE A 191 -7.04 4.33 -31.19
CA ILE A 191 -8.20 4.54 -30.31
C ILE A 191 -8.33 3.49 -29.22
N ILE A 192 -7.85 2.27 -29.47
CA ILE A 192 -7.95 1.13 -28.55
C ILE A 192 -7.23 1.43 -27.23
N PRO A 193 -5.94 1.82 -27.21
CA PRO A 193 -5.27 2.19 -25.97
C PRO A 193 -5.79 3.51 -25.38
N LYS A 194 -6.29 4.46 -26.19
CA LYS A 194 -6.93 5.68 -25.67
C LYS A 194 -8.21 5.37 -24.88
N VAL A 195 -9.09 4.52 -25.40
CA VAL A 195 -10.34 4.15 -24.72
C VAL A 195 -10.09 3.12 -23.61
N GLY A 196 -9.18 2.19 -23.85
CA GLY A 196 -8.85 1.11 -22.93
C GLY A 196 -7.99 1.53 -21.73
N TYR A 197 -7.34 2.69 -21.76
CA TYR A 197 -6.42 3.14 -20.72
C TYR A 197 -7.04 3.08 -19.31
N TRP A 198 -8.12 3.82 -19.07
CA TRP A 198 -8.76 3.87 -17.75
C TRP A 198 -9.40 2.54 -17.33
N PRO A 199 -10.14 1.82 -18.19
CA PRO A 199 -10.62 0.48 -17.88
C PRO A 199 -9.51 -0.49 -17.48
N VAL A 200 -8.36 -0.45 -18.16
CA VAL A 200 -7.20 -1.29 -17.82
C VAL A 200 -6.59 -0.86 -16.49
N VAL A 201 -6.38 0.44 -16.26
CA VAL A 201 -5.85 0.95 -14.99
C VAL A 201 -6.74 0.53 -13.82
N PHE A 202 -8.03 0.86 -13.87
CA PHE A 202 -8.96 0.52 -12.79
C PHE A 202 -9.17 -0.98 -12.65
N GLY A 203 -9.24 -1.72 -13.76
CA GLY A 203 -9.31 -3.18 -13.76
C GLY A 203 -8.11 -3.81 -13.09
N SER A 204 -6.90 -3.36 -13.42
CA SER A 204 -5.67 -3.81 -12.77
C SER A 204 -5.63 -3.45 -11.28
N LEU A 205 -6.09 -2.27 -10.88
CA LEU A 205 -6.18 -1.90 -9.46
C LEU A 205 -7.13 -2.82 -8.69
N ILE A 206 -8.28 -3.17 -9.29
CA ILE A 206 -9.23 -4.13 -8.70
C ILE A 206 -8.57 -5.51 -8.58
N LEU A 207 -7.91 -6.00 -9.63
CA LEU A 207 -7.23 -7.30 -9.59
C LEU A 207 -6.12 -7.34 -8.52
N ILE A 208 -5.30 -6.29 -8.44
CA ILE A 208 -4.27 -6.17 -7.39
C ILE A 208 -4.93 -6.24 -6.00
N THR A 209 -6.06 -5.54 -5.82
CA THR A 209 -6.78 -5.54 -4.54
C THR A 209 -7.34 -6.92 -4.21
N LEU A 210 -7.89 -7.65 -5.18
CA LEU A 210 -8.48 -8.97 -4.95
C LEU A 210 -7.45 -10.09 -4.71
N PHE A 211 -6.25 -10.00 -5.28
CA PHE A 211 -5.24 -11.06 -5.17
C PHE A 211 -4.22 -10.83 -4.05
N VAL A 212 -4.06 -9.59 -3.57
CA VAL A 212 -3.06 -9.23 -2.56
C VAL A 212 -3.67 -9.02 -1.17
N VAL A 213 -4.95 -8.64 -1.08
CA VAL A 213 -5.70 -8.50 0.19
C VAL A 213 -6.46 -9.78 0.49
#